data_AF-A0A286E853-F1
#
_entry.id   AF-A0A286E853-F1
#
_cell.length_a   1.000
_cell.length_b   1.000
_cell.length_c   1.000
_cell.angle_alpha   90.00
_cell.angle_beta   90.00
_cell.angle_gamma   90.00
#
_symmetry.space_group_name_H-M   'P 1'
#
loop_
_entity.id
_entity.type
_entity.pdbx_description
1 polymer ?
#
loop_
_entity_poly.entity_id
_entity_poly.type
_entity_poly.pdbx_seq_one_letter_code
_entity_poly.pdbx_strand_id
1 'polypeptide(L)' 'MTTLLVWRDASHYDHRGPRPCTICHRPTPLRSHRGEPAHKTCAETWAAAHPNEIRFISDATTNRRDADDHA' A
#
# COMPACT_ATOMS: atom_id res chain seq x y z
N MET A 1 -8.82 -6.13 16.14
CA MET A 1 -9.50 -5.30 15.13
C MET A 1 -8.56 -5.16 13.95
N THR A 2 -8.91 -5.70 12.78
CA THR A 2 -8.05 -5.63 11.57
C THR A 2 -8.25 -4.28 10.88
N THR A 3 -7.19 -3.52 10.66
CA THR A 3 -7.28 -2.31 9.84
C THR A 3 -7.23 -2.70 8.37
N LEU A 4 -8.16 -2.21 7.56
CA LEU A 4 -8.25 -2.53 6.13
C LEU A 4 -7.50 -1.47 5.33
N LEU A 5 -6.50 -1.88 4.55
CA LEU A 5 -5.71 -0.99 3.72
C LEU A 5 -6.36 -0.85 2.34
N VAL A 6 -6.58 0.37 1.88
CA VAL A 6 -7.19 0.62 0.56
C VAL A 6 -6.11 0.77 -0.50
N TRP A 7 -5.27 -0.25 -0.70
CA TRP A 7 -4.28 -0.27 -1.79
C TRP A 7 -4.93 -0.68 -3.11
N ARG A 8 -5.80 0.18 -3.65
CA ARG A 8 -6.48 -0.02 -4.94
C ARG A 8 -5.84 0.74 -6.09
N ASP A 9 -5.01 1.73 -5.80
CA ASP A 9 -4.35 2.52 -6.84
C ASP A 9 -3.24 1.73 -7.54
N ALA A 10 -3.08 1.94 -8.85
CA ALA A 10 -2.06 1.28 -9.66
C ALA A 10 -0.64 1.68 -9.24
N SER A 11 -0.47 2.82 -8.57
CA SER A 11 0.82 3.28 -8.03
C SER A 11 1.42 2.31 -7.01
N HIS A 12 0.58 1.48 -6.37
CA HIS A 12 1.04 0.43 -5.48
C HIS A 12 1.58 -0.80 -6.22
N TYR A 13 1.35 -0.95 -7.51
CA TYR A 13 1.83 -2.09 -8.29
C TYR A 13 3.12 -1.74 -9.03
N ASP A 14 4.23 -2.38 -8.64
CA ASP A 14 5.52 -2.19 -9.29
C ASP A 14 5.71 -3.20 -10.43
N HIS A 15 5.60 -2.69 -11.66
CA HIS A 15 5.79 -3.49 -12.88
C HIS A 15 7.25 -3.85 -13.17
N ARG A 16 8.23 -3.30 -12.45
CA ARG A 16 9.66 -3.63 -12.64
C ARG A 16 10.01 -5.02 -12.12
N GLY A 17 9.14 -5.62 -11.32
CA GLY A 17 9.26 -7.00 -10.86
C GLY A 17 9.02 -7.18 -9.36
N PRO A 18 8.79 -8.43 -8.93
CA PRO A 18 8.53 -8.73 -7.53
C PRO A 18 9.77 -8.49 -6.67
N ARG A 19 9.58 -7.86 -5.52
CA ARG A 19 10.60 -7.70 -4.47
C ARG A 19 10.17 -8.49 -3.23
N PRO A 20 11.09 -8.92 -2.36
CA PRO A 20 10.73 -9.64 -1.14
C PRO A 20 9.93 -8.73 -0.20
N CYS A 21 8.78 -9.23 0.29
CA CYS A 21 7.98 -8.53 1.29
C CYS A 21 8.79 -8.30 2.57
N THR A 22 8.75 -7.10 3.14
CA THR A 22 9.50 -6.80 4.38
C THR A 22 8.98 -7.52 5.63
N ILE A 23 7.81 -8.18 5.55
CA ILE A 23 7.18 -8.88 6.68
C ILE A 23 7.33 -10.40 6.53
N CYS A 24 6.91 -10.97 5.39
CA CYS A 24 6.93 -12.42 5.17
C CYS A 24 8.01 -12.88 4.20
N HIS A 25 8.82 -11.98 3.65
CA HIS A 25 9.93 -12.23 2.72
C HIS A 25 9.57 -12.90 1.39
N ARG A 26 8.28 -13.21 1.16
CA ARG A 26 7.80 -13.74 -0.12
C ARG A 26 7.78 -12.66 -1.21
N PRO A 27 8.01 -13.01 -2.49
CA PRO A 27 7.96 -12.06 -3.59
C PRO A 27 6.58 -11.37 -3.67
N THR A 28 6.60 -10.04 -3.84
CA THR A 28 5.39 -9.22 -4.03
C THR A 28 5.62 -8.16 -5.10
N PRO A 29 4.69 -7.98 -6.05
CA PRO A 29 4.68 -6.82 -6.92
C PRO A 29 4.13 -5.58 -6.21
N LEU A 30 3.47 -5.73 -5.06
CA LEU A 30 2.88 -4.61 -4.32
C LEU A 30 3.94 -3.82 -3.55
N ARG A 31 3.69 -2.52 -3.47
CA ARG A 31 4.44 -1.52 -2.71
C ARG A 31 3.49 -0.79 -1.78
N SER A 32 3.93 -0.51 -0.57
CA SER A 32 3.26 0.45 0.31
C SER A 32 3.32 1.85 -0.28
N HIS A 33 2.58 2.79 0.32
CA HIS A 33 2.60 4.20 -0.09
C HIS A 33 4.01 4.81 -0.08
N ARG A 34 4.92 4.32 0.77
CA ARG A 34 6.33 4.75 0.83
C ARG A 34 7.26 4.01 -0.14
N GLY A 35 6.71 3.15 -1.00
CA GLY A 35 7.50 2.33 -1.93
C GLY A 35 8.09 1.06 -1.32
N GLU A 36 7.83 0.75 -0.05
CA GLU A 36 8.36 -0.48 0.57
C GLU A 36 7.58 -1.72 0.10
N PRO A 37 8.24 -2.82 -0.30
CA PRO A 37 7.58 -4.02 -0.78
C PRO A 37 6.83 -4.74 0.35
N ALA A 38 5.51 -4.84 0.21
CA ALA A 38 4.67 -5.57 1.15
C ALA A 38 3.44 -6.16 0.46
N HIS A 39 2.99 -7.32 0.90
CA HIS A 39 1.63 -7.78 0.56
C HIS A 39 0.62 -6.96 1.32
N LYS A 40 -0.52 -6.67 0.70
CA LYS A 40 -1.63 -5.94 1.34
C LYS A 40 -2.02 -6.58 2.68
N THR A 41 -2.26 -7.89 2.70
CA THR A 41 -2.68 -8.60 3.91
C THR A 41 -1.61 -8.59 5.01
N CYS A 42 -0.32 -8.64 4.65
CA CYS A 42 0.77 -8.52 5.63
C CYS A 42 0.79 -7.12 6.25
N ALA A 43 0.62 -6.09 5.43
CA ALA A 43 0.55 -4.71 5.91
C ALA A 43 -0.70 -4.46 6.78
N GLU A 44 -1.85 -5.03 6.43
CA GLU A 44 -3.09 -4.96 7.23
C GLU A 44 -2.92 -5.64 8.60
N THR A 45 -2.28 -6.81 8.63
CA THR A 45 -1.97 -7.53 9.86
C THR A 45 -1.03 -6.72 10.75
N TRP A 46 -0.02 -6.09 10.15
CA TRP A 46 0.93 -5.25 10.87
C TRP A 46 0.26 -4.00 11.44
N ALA A 47 -0.52 -3.28 10.64
CA ALA A 47 -1.18 -2.06 11.09
C ALA A 47 -2.31 -2.35 12.11
N ALA A 48 -2.90 -3.55 12.08
CA ALA A 48 -3.76 -4.03 13.16
C ALA A 48 -3.03 -4.27 14.49
N ALA A 49 -1.75 -4.69 14.43
CA ALA A 49 -0.89 -4.87 15.61
C ALA A 49 -0.25 -3.55 16.09
N HIS A 50 -0.09 -2.58 15.19
CA HIS A 50 0.57 -1.30 15.43
C HIS A 50 -0.32 -0.11 15.02
N PRO A 51 -1.40 0.19 15.76
CA PRO A 51 -2.37 1.22 15.36
C PRO A 51 -1.82 2.65 15.37
N ASN A 52 -0.71 2.89 16.06
CA ASN A 52 -0.09 4.22 16.20
C ASN A 52 1.02 4.48 15.17
N GLU A 53 1.29 3.50 14.32
CA GLU A 53 2.38 3.55 13.37
C GLU A 53 1.90 3.92 11.96
N ILE A 54 2.71 4.71 11.26
CA ILE A 54 2.41 5.25 9.93
C ILE A 54 3.16 4.54 8.80
N ARG A 55 3.74 3.37 9.08
CA ARG A 55 4.55 2.62 8.09
C ARG A 55 3.72 2.12 6.90
N PHE A 56 2.49 1.68 7.15
CA PHE A 56 1.54 1.25 6.11
C PHE A 56 0.28 2.08 6.20
N ILE A 57 0.19 3.10 5.34
CA ILE A 57 -0.98 3.96 5.22
C ILE A 57 -1.81 3.45 4.04
N SER A 58 -3.14 3.45 4.18
CA SER A 58 -4.04 3.34 3.03
C SER A 58 -3.77 4.50 2.08
N ASP A 59 -4.12 4.38 0.80
CA ASP A 59 -4.40 5.60 0.05
C ASP A 59 -5.41 6.41 0.85
N ALA A 60 -5.08 7.67 1.14
CA ALA A 60 -6.13 8.62 1.45
C ALA A 60 -7.09 8.51 0.27
N THR A 61 -8.36 8.20 0.51
CA THR A 61 -9.38 8.31 -0.52
C THR A 61 -9.36 9.74 -1.00
N THR A 62 -8.55 10.04 -2.00
CA THR A 62 -8.62 11.29 -2.75
C THR A 62 -9.97 11.20 -3.41
N ASN A 63 -10.95 11.85 -2.77
CA ASN A 63 -12.16 12.27 -3.42
C ASN A 63 -11.71 12.91 -4.73
N ARG A 64 -11.93 12.20 -5.85
CA ARG A 64 -11.63 12.67 -7.20
C ARG A 64 -12.51 13.90 -7.47
N ARG A 65 -12.06 15.06 -7.01
CA ARG A 65 -12.58 16.39 -7.28
C ARG A 65 -11.41 17.37 -7.27
N ASP A 66 -10.61 17.26 -8.33
CA ASP A 66 -9.86 18.35 -8.97
C ASP A 66 -9.25 17.68 -10.22
N ALA A 67 -9.86 17.81 -11.40
CA ALA A 67 -9.64 18.91 -12.33
C ALA A 67 -8.15 19.04 -12.68
N ASP A 68 -7.77 18.72 -13.91
CA ASP A 68 -7.39 19.73 -14.92
C ASP A 68 -6.73 19.08 -16.15
N ASP A 69 -7.23 19.52 -17.31
CA ASP A 69 -6.67 19.56 -18.65
C ASP A 69 -5.58 18.57 -19.11
N HIS A 70 -5.98 17.74 -20.09
CA HIS A 70 -5.09 17.25 -21.12
C HIS A 70 -5.43 17.95 -22.42
N ALA A 71 -4.74 19.06 -22.68
CA ALA A 71 -4.67 19.73 -23.98
C ALA A 71 -3.88 18.90 -25.00
#